data_AF-A0A959GUG3-F1
#
_entry.id   AF-A0A959GUG3-F1
#
_cell.length_a   1.000
_cell.length_b   1.000
_cell.length_c   1.000
_cell.angle_alpha   90.00
_cell.angle_beta   90.00
_cell.angle_gamma   90.00
#
_symmetry.space_group_name_H-M   'P 1'
#
loop_
_entity.id
_entity.type
_entity.pdbx_description
1 polymer ?
#
loop_
_entity_poly.entity_id
_entity_poly.type
_entity_poly.pdbx_seq_one_letter_code
_entity_poly.pdbx_strand_id
1 'polypeptide(L)'
;MSRKIFPQYPKERPALPPAYQKIYVEHYRNNREGLTAASSGSRKLEAWLHRKVAAGLAPGDDKATLEIGAGTLNQLRYEDTSPYDIVEPFNALY
;
A
#
# COMPACT_ATOMS: atom_id res chain seq x y z
N MET A 1 12.68 23.24 27.60
CA MET A 1 11.59 22.88 28.53
C MET A 1 11.07 21.50 28.13
N SER A 2 11.30 20.47 28.95
CA SER A 2 10.74 19.12 28.71
C SER A 2 9.24 19.13 29.01
N ARG A 3 8.42 18.92 27.98
CA ARG A 3 6.96 18.87 28.09
C ARG A 3 6.60 17.56 28.80
N LYS A 4 6.16 17.63 30.06
CA LYS A 4 5.70 16.46 30.81
C LYS A 4 4.49 15.84 30.08
N ILE A 5 4.75 14.76 29.37
CA ILE A 5 3.75 13.81 28.88
C ILE A 5 3.07 13.19 30.11
N PHE A 6 1.74 13.09 30.13
CA PHE A 6 1.01 12.53 31.28
C PHE A 6 1.60 11.17 31.71
N PRO A 7 1.58 10.82 33.01
CA PRO A 7 2.24 9.62 33.51
C PRO A 7 1.78 8.31 32.84
N GLN A 8 0.57 8.29 32.27
CA GLN A 8 0.04 7.16 31.50
C GLN A 8 0.52 7.04 30.04
N TYR A 9 1.51 7.84 29.61
CA TYR A 9 2.04 7.83 28.25
C TYR A 9 3.57 7.72 28.21
N PRO A 10 4.12 7.07 27.16
CA PRO A 10 3.39 6.41 26.07
C PRO A 10 2.63 5.17 26.56
N LYS A 11 1.52 4.86 25.89
CA LYS A 11 0.75 3.65 26.18
C LYS A 11 1.56 2.42 25.77
N GLU A 12 1.60 1.40 26.62
CA GLU A 12 2.10 0.10 26.24
C GLU A 12 1.17 -0.52 25.18
N ARG A 13 1.77 -1.05 24.10
CA ARG A 13 1.06 -1.72 23.01
C ARG A 13 1.57 -3.15 22.93
N PRO A 14 1.05 -4.07 23.76
CA PRO A 14 1.46 -5.47 23.70
C PRO A 14 1.12 -6.05 22.33
N ALA A 15 1.88 -7.07 21.91
CA ALA A 15 1.60 -7.78 20.68
C ALA A 15 0.18 -8.39 20.73
N LEU A 16 -0.54 -8.28 19.62
CA LEU A 16 -1.84 -8.93 19.48
C LEU A 16 -1.68 -10.45 19.62
N PRO A 17 -2.59 -11.16 20.30
CA PRO A 17 -2.63 -12.62 20.26
C PRO A 17 -2.64 -13.15 18.82
N PRO A 18 -2.00 -14.30 18.52
CA PRO A 18 -1.87 -14.83 17.16
C PRO A 18 -3.21 -14.97 16.41
N ALA A 19 -4.28 -15.38 17.10
CA ALA A 19 -5.61 -15.49 16.51
C ALA A 19 -6.13 -14.15 15.96
N TYR A 20 -5.89 -13.04 16.67
CA TYR A 20 -6.31 -11.72 16.23
C TYR A 20 -5.39 -11.15 15.15
N GLN A 21 -4.10 -11.46 15.20
CA GLN A 21 -3.18 -11.11 14.10
C GLN A 21 -3.64 -11.75 12.78
N LYS A 22 -4.04 -13.03 12.82
CA LYS A 22 -4.54 -13.73 11.63
C LYS A 22 -5.78 -13.06 11.04
N ILE A 23 -6.76 -12.74 11.89
CA ILE A 23 -7.98 -12.02 11.49
C ILE A 23 -7.62 -10.65 10.90
N TYR A 24 -6.71 -9.91 11.54
CA TYR A 24 -6.25 -8.61 11.04
C TYR A 24 -5.61 -8.72 9.66
N VAL A 25 -4.68 -9.66 9.46
CA VAL A 25 -3.99 -9.87 8.18
C VAL A 25 -5.00 -10.22 7.09
N GLU A 26 -5.93 -11.12 7.37
CA GLU A 26 -6.97 -11.55 6.42
C GLU A 26 -7.85 -10.36 5.99
N HIS A 27 -8.41 -9.62 6.94
CA HIS A 27 -9.25 -8.46 6.62
C HIS A 27 -8.46 -7.35 5.91
N TYR A 28 -7.24 -7.09 6.33
CA TYR A 28 -6.39 -6.09 5.70
C TYR A 28 -6.14 -6.45 4.24
N ARG A 29 -5.75 -7.71 3.97
CA ARG A 29 -5.52 -8.20 2.61
C ARG A 29 -6.79 -8.15 1.76
N ASN A 30 -7.91 -8.66 2.28
CA ASN A 30 -9.20 -8.64 1.58
C ASN A 30 -9.65 -7.22 1.20
N ASN A 31 -9.42 -6.25 2.09
CA ASN A 31 -9.72 -4.84 1.82
C ASN A 31 -8.80 -4.25 0.74
N ARG A 32 -7.51 -4.61 0.74
CA ARG A 32 -6.51 -4.08 -0.21
C ARG A 32 -6.59 -4.75 -1.59
N GLU A 33 -7.01 -6.02 -1.66
CA GLU A 33 -7.24 -6.74 -2.91
C GLU A 33 -8.57 -6.35 -3.60
N GLY A 34 -9.46 -5.66 -2.87
CA GLY A 34 -10.71 -5.16 -3.43
C GLY A 34 -11.63 -6.28 -3.91
N LEU A 35 -11.76 -7.35 -3.12
CA LEU A 35 -12.59 -8.54 -3.43
C LEU A 35 -14.10 -8.35 -3.21
N THR A 36 -14.56 -7.15 -2.83
CA THR A 36 -16.00 -6.87 -2.60
C THR A 36 -16.67 -6.21 -3.81
N ALA A 37 -18.00 -6.31 -3.94
CA ALA A 37 -18.73 -5.70 -5.06
C ALA A 37 -18.54 -4.17 -5.14
N ALA A 38 -18.39 -3.50 -4.00
CA ALA A 38 -18.15 -2.07 -3.88
C ALA A 38 -16.76 -1.65 -4.41
N SER A 39 -15.75 -2.53 -4.39
CA SER A 39 -14.39 -2.22 -4.83
C SER A 39 -14.16 -2.35 -6.33
N SER A 40 -15.13 -2.88 -7.10
CA SER A 40 -15.01 -3.00 -8.56
C SER A 40 -14.89 -1.64 -9.27
N GLY A 41 -15.58 -0.60 -8.75
CA GLY A 41 -15.48 0.77 -9.24
C GLY A 41 -14.10 1.38 -8.96
N SER A 42 -13.61 1.23 -7.73
CA SER A 42 -12.28 1.71 -7.32
C SER A 42 -11.17 1.10 -8.16
N ARG A 43 -11.22 -0.22 -8.43
CA ARG A 43 -10.23 -0.90 -9.27
C ARG A 43 -10.17 -0.38 -10.70
N LYS A 44 -11.31 0.02 -11.27
CA LYS A 44 -11.35 0.61 -12.62
C LYS A 44 -10.73 2.01 -12.64
N LEU A 45 -11.01 2.82 -11.62
CA LEU A 45 -10.41 4.15 -11.46
C LEU A 45 -8.91 4.07 -11.23
N GLU A 46 -8.46 3.12 -10.41
CA GLU A 46 -7.06 2.82 -10.16
C GLU A 46 -6.35 2.37 -11.43
N ALA A 47 -6.92 1.41 -12.17
CA ALA A 47 -6.39 1.01 -13.47
C ALA A 47 -6.39 2.15 -14.49
N TRP A 48 -7.35 3.07 -14.44
CA TRP A 48 -7.35 4.27 -15.29
C TRP A 48 -6.21 5.23 -14.90
N LEU A 49 -5.98 5.43 -13.61
CA LEU A 49 -4.91 6.28 -13.09
C LEU A 49 -3.54 5.77 -13.53
N HIS A 50 -3.23 4.50 -13.31
CA HIS A 50 -1.93 3.93 -13.71
C HIS A 50 -1.69 4.02 -15.22
N ARG A 51 -2.73 3.82 -16.05
CA ARG A 51 -2.60 4.06 -17.49
C ARG A 51 -2.30 5.51 -17.84
N LYS A 52 -2.84 6.47 -17.08
CA LYS A 52 -2.54 7.90 -17.29
C LYS A 52 -1.11 8.23 -16.88
N VAL A 53 -0.60 7.65 -15.80
CA VAL A 53 0.80 7.77 -15.38
C VAL A 53 1.72 7.19 -16.46
N ALA A 54 1.47 5.95 -16.89
CA ALA A 54 2.26 5.29 -17.94
C ALA A 54 2.25 6.07 -19.26
N ALA A 55 1.11 6.63 -19.67
CA ALA A 55 1.00 7.44 -20.88
C ALA A 55 1.73 8.79 -20.79
N GLY A 56 2.08 9.25 -19.59
CA GLY A 56 2.87 10.46 -19.37
C GLY A 56 4.38 10.23 -19.52
N LEU A 57 4.83 8.98 -19.65
CA LEU A 57 6.23 8.62 -19.86
C LEU A 57 6.51 8.51 -21.36
N ALA A 58 7.62 9.11 -21.81
CA ALA A 58 8.06 8.93 -23.19
C ALA A 58 8.62 7.50 -23.38
N PRO A 59 8.52 6.89 -24.57
CA PRO A 59 9.21 5.63 -24.84
C PRO A 59 10.71 5.77 -24.57
N GLY A 60 11.24 4.95 -23.66
CA GLY A 60 12.65 5.01 -23.23
C GLY A 60 12.96 5.97 -22.08
N ASP A 61 11.96 6.56 -21.41
CA ASP A 61 12.16 7.23 -20.11
C ASP A 61 12.54 6.19 -19.05
N ASP A 62 13.79 6.20 -18.59
CA ASP A 62 14.29 5.35 -17.49
C ASP A 62 14.21 6.13 -16.16
N LYS A 63 13.01 6.65 -15.86
CA LYS A 63 12.79 7.42 -14.64
C LYS A 63 12.73 6.48 -13.45
N ALA A 64 13.68 6.67 -12.54
CA ALA A 64 13.65 6.03 -11.24
C ALA A 64 12.35 6.35 -10.51
N THR A 65 11.64 5.30 -10.09
CA THR A 65 10.31 5.39 -9.47
C THR A 65 10.36 4.78 -8.07
N LEU A 66 9.86 5.52 -7.09
CA LEU A 66 9.67 5.06 -5.71
C LEU A 66 8.19 5.14 -5.36
N GLU A 67 7.56 3.99 -5.16
CA GLU A 67 6.14 3.92 -4.80
C GLU A 67 5.98 3.84 -3.27
N ILE A 68 5.19 4.74 -2.69
CA ILE A 68 4.93 4.77 -1.25
C ILE A 68 3.52 4.23 -0.97
N GLY A 69 3.42 3.19 -0.15
CA GLY A 69 2.16 2.48 0.07
C GLY A 69 1.77 1.64 -1.15
N ALA A 70 2.76 0.97 -1.74
CA ALA A 70 2.68 0.20 -2.99
C ALA A 70 1.65 -0.93 -2.96
N GLY A 71 1.12 -1.29 -1.78
CA GLY A 71 -0.01 -2.18 -1.65
C GLY A 71 0.29 -3.55 -2.25
N THR A 72 -0.57 -3.98 -3.19
CA THR A 72 -0.49 -5.28 -3.85
C THR A 72 0.27 -5.26 -5.19
N LEU A 73 1.02 -4.18 -5.45
CA LEU A 73 1.83 -4.00 -6.65
C LEU A 73 1.05 -4.06 -7.98
N ASN A 74 -0.22 -3.67 -7.95
CA ASN A 74 -1.12 -3.72 -9.10
C ASN A 74 -0.77 -2.72 -10.22
N GLN A 75 -0.05 -1.64 -9.90
CA GLN A 75 0.51 -0.65 -10.82
C GLN A 75 1.46 -1.25 -11.86
N LEU A 76 2.23 -2.28 -11.47
CA LEU A 76 3.24 -2.94 -12.34
C LEU A 76 2.63 -3.63 -13.56
N ARG A 77 1.31 -3.76 -13.62
CA ARG A 77 0.58 -4.27 -14.79
C ARG A 77 0.39 -3.22 -15.88
N TYR A 78 0.59 -1.94 -15.56
CA TYR A 78 0.27 -0.81 -16.43
C TYR A 78 1.48 0.09 -16.69
N GLU A 79 2.41 0.18 -15.75
CA GLU A 79 3.55 1.08 -15.80
C GLU A 79 4.82 0.31 -16.12
N ASP A 80 5.55 0.77 -17.13
CA ASP A 80 6.91 0.30 -17.43
C ASP A 80 7.88 1.16 -16.60
N THR A 81 8.44 0.57 -15.55
CA THR A 81 9.23 1.30 -14.56
C THR A 81 10.60 0.66 -14.42
N SER A 82 11.63 1.47 -14.61
CA SER A 82 13.03 1.12 -14.38
C SER A 82 13.81 2.41 -14.14
N PRO A 83 14.68 2.48 -13.12
CA PRO A 83 14.71 1.63 -11.91
C PRO A 83 13.43 1.78 -11.06
N TYR A 84 13.00 0.74 -10.33
CA TYR A 84 11.78 0.75 -9.51
C TYR A 84 12.04 0.24 -8.08
N ASP A 85 11.51 0.95 -7.08
CA ASP A 85 11.57 0.56 -5.67
C ASP A 85 10.26 0.90 -4.94
N ILE A 86 10.04 0.30 -3.76
CA ILE A 86 8.81 0.45 -2.99
C ILE A 86 9.06 0.73 -1.51
N VAL A 87 8.13 1.43 -0.88
CA VAL A 87 7.97 1.47 0.57
C VAL A 87 6.59 0.93 0.91
N GLU A 88 6.52 -0.33 1.33
CA GLU A 88 5.29 -0.96 1.84
C GLU A 88 5.60 -1.70 3.15
N PRO A 89 5.25 -1.12 4.33
CA PRO A 89 5.53 -1.72 5.63
C PRO A 89 4.79 -3.04 5.86
N PHE A 90 3.66 -3.27 5.18
CA PHE A 90 2.86 -4.47 5.36
C PHE A 90 3.24 -5.56 4.35
N ASN A 91 4.31 -6.30 4.67
CA ASN A 91 4.92 -7.34 3.82
C ASN A 91 3.98 -8.51 3.44
N ALA A 92 2.77 -8.59 4.00
CA ALA A 92 1.82 -9.64 3.65
C ALA A 92 1.04 -9.36 2.34
N LEU A 93 1.32 -8.24 1.65
CA LEU A 93 0.61 -7.82 0.43
C LEU A 93 1.32 -8.22 -0.88
N TYR A 94 2.59 -8.59 -0.84
CA TYR A 94 3.43 -8.85 -2.02
C TYR A 94 4.43 -9.99 -1.80
#